data_AF-A0A1C3NK28-F1
#
_entry.id   AF-A0A1C3NK28-F1
#
_cell.length_a   1.000
_cell.length_b   1.000
_cell.length_c   1.000
_cell.angle_alpha   90.00
_cell.angle_beta   90.00
_cell.angle_gamma   90.00
#
_symmetry.space_group_name_H-M   'P 1'
#
loop_
_entity.id
_entity.type
_entity.pdbx_description
1 polymer ?
#
loop_
_entity_poly.entity_id
_entity_poly.type
_entity_poly.pdbx_seq_one_letter_code
_entity_poly.pdbx_strand_id
1 'polypeptide(L)'
;MHRERDMKMPSELVEFAKEADEQMARDYHEGFFRMSEKLRSLVCGTDVLSRVAADELRNIAGNPGYESPRWEPDYIVMANGPKWQLRVGFYSRSSEFVYTMPQHMVVVVAGQQALVADHYTLPQGIDIGTFDPALRLQPAVRRVHAPGDLITIDSRHDLFDVMVDAKVLVVKFFSTAHHPLQWAFHRDTGQALQAIAADPIDSELVSMSRTLGAMMNRAAVPALSQLCDHHQYFVRWAAMQALGYVAPELLVPRLKVAAEDPHPHVRAAAHKALSRILPQG
;
A
#
# COMPACT_ATOMS: atom_id res chain seq x y z
N MET A 1 32.11 24.38 -11.76
CA MET A 1 30.91 25.16 -12.10
C MET A 1 29.87 24.23 -12.73
N HIS A 2 29.25 23.37 -11.91
CA HIS A 2 28.11 22.56 -12.34
C HIS A 2 26.87 23.36 -11.98
N ARG A 3 26.18 23.89 -13.00
CA ARG A 3 24.81 24.37 -12.80
C ARG A 3 23.98 23.14 -12.50
N GLU A 4 23.57 22.97 -11.25
CA GLU A 4 22.30 22.32 -10.93
C GLU A 4 21.26 22.97 -11.84
N ARG A 5 20.89 22.28 -12.92
CA ARG A 5 19.64 22.61 -13.60
C ARG A 5 18.59 22.17 -12.60
N ASP A 6 18.13 23.10 -11.76
CA ASP A 6 16.84 22.99 -11.12
C ASP A 6 15.85 22.61 -12.22
N MET A 7 15.51 21.32 -12.28
CA MET A 7 14.68 20.78 -13.33
C MET A 7 13.26 21.23 -13.00
N LYS A 8 12.95 22.46 -13.41
CA LYS A 8 11.71 23.14 -13.11
C LYS A 8 10.58 22.27 -13.61
N MET A 9 9.76 21.79 -12.68
CA MET A 9 8.63 20.93 -13.00
C MET A 9 7.72 21.64 -14.02
N PRO A 10 7.29 20.96 -15.09
CA PRO A 10 6.39 21.54 -16.09
C PRO A 10 5.15 22.15 -15.44
N SER A 11 4.63 23.26 -16.00
CA SER A 11 3.50 23.99 -15.44
C SER A 11 2.26 23.13 -15.26
N GLU A 12 2.01 22.18 -16.17
CA GLU A 12 0.88 21.27 -16.11
C GLU A 12 0.95 20.38 -14.86
N LEU A 13 2.15 19.90 -14.51
CA LEU A 13 2.38 19.09 -13.31
C LEU A 13 2.36 19.94 -12.03
N VAL A 14 2.80 21.20 -12.10
CA VAL A 14 2.67 22.16 -10.98
C VAL A 14 1.22 22.45 -10.67
N GLU A 15 0.39 22.71 -11.68
CA GLU A 15 -1.04 22.96 -11.51
C GLU A 15 -1.75 21.70 -10.98
N PHE A 16 -1.47 20.53 -11.57
CA PHE A 16 -2.01 19.26 -11.10
C PHE A 16 -1.65 19.00 -9.63
N ALA A 17 -0.39 19.22 -9.24
CA ALA A 17 0.08 18.99 -7.88
C ALA A 17 -0.61 19.91 -6.87
N LYS A 18 -0.72 21.21 -7.20
CA LYS A 18 -1.41 22.19 -6.36
C LYS A 18 -2.88 21.80 -6.13
N GLU A 19 -3.59 21.44 -7.20
CA GLU A 19 -5.00 21.05 -7.08
C GLU A 19 -5.16 19.72 -6.32
N ALA A 20 -4.29 18.74 -6.56
CA ALA A 20 -4.29 17.50 -5.79
C ALA A 20 -4.14 17.77 -4.29
N ASP A 21 -3.14 18.57 -3.88
CA ASP A 21 -2.93 18.92 -2.48
C ASP A 21 -4.14 19.63 -1.87
N GLU A 22 -4.74 20.58 -2.58
CA GLU A 22 -5.95 21.28 -2.14
C GLU A 22 -7.15 20.35 -1.98
N GLN A 23 -7.37 19.41 -2.90
CA GLN A 23 -8.47 18.45 -2.83
C GLN A 23 -8.28 17.47 -1.65
N MET A 24 -7.09 16.87 -1.49
CA MET A 24 -6.80 15.95 -0.37
C MET A 24 -6.77 16.63 1.01
N ALA A 25 -6.59 17.95 1.04
CA ALA A 25 -6.68 18.73 2.26
C ALA A 25 -8.15 18.98 2.67
N ARG A 26 -9.07 19.13 1.71
CA ARG A 26 -10.50 19.32 1.96
C ARG A 26 -11.19 18.03 2.40
N ASP A 27 -10.97 16.95 1.65
CA ASP A 27 -11.49 15.63 1.94
C ASP A 27 -10.50 14.61 1.36
N TYR A 28 -9.93 13.75 2.20
CA TYR A 28 -8.91 12.82 1.77
C TYR A 28 -9.42 11.80 0.73
N HIS A 29 -10.61 11.23 0.96
CA HIS A 29 -11.15 10.17 0.11
C HIS A 29 -11.83 10.78 -1.12
N GLU A 30 -12.78 11.69 -0.91
CA GLU A 30 -13.54 12.28 -2.02
C GLU A 30 -12.68 13.24 -2.84
N GLY A 31 -11.78 13.97 -2.19
CA GLY A 31 -10.81 14.83 -2.88
C GLY A 31 -9.88 14.03 -3.80
N PHE A 32 -9.56 12.78 -3.43
CA PHE A 32 -8.78 11.90 -4.29
C PHE A 32 -9.48 11.60 -5.60
N PHE A 33 -10.74 11.16 -5.55
CA PHE A 33 -11.48 10.80 -6.76
C PHE A 33 -11.91 12.01 -7.60
N ARG A 34 -12.00 13.21 -7.01
CA ARG A 34 -12.20 14.46 -7.78
C ARG A 34 -11.08 14.76 -8.76
N MET A 35 -9.88 14.21 -8.56
CA MET A 35 -8.76 14.38 -9.50
C MET A 35 -8.89 13.54 -10.78
N SER A 36 -9.88 12.65 -10.89
CA SER A 36 -10.02 11.69 -12.00
C SER A 36 -10.06 12.37 -13.38
N GLU A 37 -10.96 13.33 -13.60
CA GLU A 37 -11.07 14.01 -14.90
C GLU A 37 -9.87 14.91 -15.21
N LYS A 38 -9.27 15.52 -14.17
CA LYS A 38 -8.03 16.31 -14.32
C LYS A 38 -6.87 15.41 -14.74
N LEU A 39 -6.76 14.23 -14.14
CA LEU A 39 -5.78 13.22 -14.50
C LEU A 39 -5.98 12.77 -15.95
N ARG A 40 -7.22 12.43 -16.34
CA ARG A 40 -7.52 12.05 -17.72
C ARG A 40 -7.12 13.14 -18.71
N SER A 41 -7.42 14.40 -18.40
CA SER A 41 -7.06 15.56 -19.22
C SER A 41 -5.54 15.77 -19.30
N LEU A 42 -4.81 15.57 -18.21
CA LEU A 42 -3.34 15.63 -18.19
C LEU A 42 -2.72 14.56 -19.10
N VAL A 43 -3.24 13.33 -19.03
CA VAL A 43 -2.72 12.18 -19.79
C VAL A 43 -3.09 12.27 -21.27
N CYS A 44 -4.35 12.60 -21.59
CA CYS A 44 -4.87 12.52 -22.96
C CYS A 44 -4.79 13.87 -23.71
N GLY A 45 -4.74 14.98 -22.99
CA GLY A 45 -4.77 16.33 -23.55
C GLY A 45 -3.40 17.01 -23.65
N THR A 46 -2.33 16.39 -23.14
CA THR A 46 -0.98 16.96 -23.14
C THR A 46 0.09 15.92 -23.45
N ASP A 47 1.30 16.38 -23.79
CA ASP A 47 2.48 15.53 -23.97
C ASP A 47 3.43 15.55 -22.75
N VAL A 48 3.00 16.16 -21.63
CA VAL A 48 3.89 16.51 -20.51
C VAL A 48 4.63 15.29 -19.94
N LEU A 49 3.96 14.15 -19.83
CA LEU A 49 4.54 12.92 -19.30
C LEU A 49 5.64 12.38 -20.24
N SER A 50 5.42 12.48 -21.55
CA SER A 50 6.42 12.10 -22.56
C SER A 50 7.61 13.04 -22.53
N ARG A 51 7.39 14.35 -22.38
CA ARG A 51 8.48 15.33 -22.28
C ARG A 51 9.35 15.07 -21.05
N VAL A 52 8.73 14.86 -19.89
CA VAL A 52 9.43 14.54 -18.63
C VAL A 52 10.23 13.25 -18.77
N ALA A 53 9.63 12.19 -19.31
CA ALA A 53 10.34 10.93 -19.51
C ALA A 53 11.53 11.07 -20.48
N ALA A 54 11.38 11.86 -21.56
CA ALA A 54 12.45 12.11 -22.52
C ALA A 54 13.59 12.94 -21.94
N ASP A 55 13.28 13.95 -21.10
CA ASP A 55 14.28 14.71 -20.35
C ASP A 55 15.06 13.81 -19.39
N GLU A 56 14.36 12.96 -18.65
CA GLU A 56 14.97 12.02 -17.71
C GLU A 56 15.91 11.04 -18.43
N LEU A 57 15.47 10.48 -19.55
CA LEU A 57 16.30 9.61 -20.39
C LEU A 57 17.57 10.33 -20.88
N ARG A 58 17.45 11.60 -21.30
CA ARG A 58 18.60 12.41 -21.71
C ARG A 58 19.59 12.63 -20.56
N ASN A 59 19.10 12.85 -19.34
CA ASN A 59 19.94 13.03 -18.16
C ASN A 59 20.71 11.75 -17.83
N ILE A 60 20.02 10.59 -17.80
CA ILE A 60 20.63 9.28 -17.55
C ILE A 60 21.66 8.94 -18.63
N ALA A 61 21.29 9.09 -19.92
CA ALA A 61 22.19 8.78 -21.03
C ALA A 61 23.40 9.72 -21.12
N GLY A 62 23.24 10.97 -20.68
CA GLY A 62 24.29 11.99 -20.71
C GLY A 62 25.26 11.95 -19.53
N ASN A 63 24.94 11.24 -18.45
CA ASN A 63 25.76 11.19 -17.24
C ASN A 63 25.69 9.81 -16.55
N PRO A 64 26.72 8.96 -16.69
CA PRO A 64 26.74 7.63 -16.06
C PRO A 64 26.65 7.62 -14.53
N GLY A 65 26.96 8.74 -13.86
CA GLY A 65 26.84 8.89 -12.40
C GLY A 65 25.55 9.57 -11.96
N TYR A 66 24.61 9.83 -12.87
CA TYR A 66 23.32 10.43 -12.54
C TYR A 66 22.38 9.37 -11.97
N GLU A 67 22.04 9.52 -10.69
CA GLU A 67 20.95 8.80 -10.06
C GLU A 67 19.66 9.57 -10.26
N SER A 68 18.73 8.97 -10.99
CA SER A 68 17.44 9.58 -11.25
C SER A 68 16.60 9.64 -9.97
N PRO A 69 16.09 10.82 -9.57
CA PRO A 69 15.16 10.93 -8.44
C PRO A 69 13.73 10.49 -8.81
N ARG A 70 13.48 10.15 -10.07
CA ARG A 70 12.15 9.78 -10.60
C ARG A 70 12.06 8.32 -11.01
N TRP A 71 13.18 7.72 -11.41
CA TRP A 71 13.21 6.37 -11.98
C TRP A 71 13.16 5.32 -10.89
N GLU A 72 12.22 4.41 -11.05
CA GLU A 72 12.11 3.16 -10.30
C GLU A 72 12.14 2.01 -11.32
N PRO A 73 12.56 0.79 -10.94
CA PRO A 73 12.75 -0.31 -11.90
C PRO A 73 11.58 -0.57 -12.86
N ASP A 74 10.34 -0.29 -12.43
CA ASP A 74 9.11 -0.57 -13.19
C ASP A 74 8.31 0.68 -13.61
N TYR A 75 8.71 1.89 -13.19
CA TYR A 75 7.93 3.13 -13.43
C TYR A 75 8.75 4.41 -13.26
N ILE A 76 8.22 5.52 -13.78
CA ILE A 76 8.74 6.87 -13.57
C ILE A 76 7.77 7.65 -12.68
N VAL A 77 8.27 8.25 -11.61
CA VAL A 77 7.54 9.21 -10.77
C VAL A 77 7.43 10.55 -11.50
N MET A 78 6.21 10.91 -11.85
CA MET A 78 5.90 12.12 -12.62
C MET A 78 5.69 13.32 -11.71
N ALA A 79 5.00 13.12 -10.59
CA ALA A 79 4.88 14.09 -9.52
C ALA A 79 4.45 13.36 -8.24
N ASN A 80 4.66 13.98 -7.08
CA ASN A 80 4.17 13.51 -5.81
C ASN A 80 3.82 14.69 -4.91
N GLY A 81 2.99 14.42 -3.92
CA GLY A 81 2.70 15.33 -2.81
C GLY A 81 2.68 14.55 -1.50
N PRO A 82 2.35 15.20 -0.38
CA PRO A 82 2.38 14.57 0.94
C PRO A 82 1.40 13.40 1.09
N LYS A 83 0.34 13.35 0.27
CA LYS A 83 -0.76 12.39 0.36
C LYS A 83 -1.01 11.58 -0.91
N TRP A 84 -0.21 11.78 -1.95
CA TRP A 84 -0.46 11.19 -3.26
C TRP A 84 0.81 11.06 -4.10
N GLN A 85 0.73 10.21 -5.12
CA GLN A 85 1.78 10.09 -6.13
C GLN A 85 1.23 9.78 -7.51
N LEU A 86 1.84 10.38 -8.53
CA LEU A 86 1.56 10.17 -9.94
C LEU A 86 2.75 9.46 -10.59
N ARG A 87 2.48 8.30 -11.19
CA ARG A 87 3.48 7.44 -11.82
C ARG A 87 3.05 7.07 -13.23
N VAL A 88 4.00 6.91 -14.14
CA VAL A 88 3.77 6.24 -15.43
C VAL A 88 4.60 4.95 -15.47
N GLY A 89 4.05 3.88 -16.01
CA GLY A 89 4.77 2.62 -16.14
C GLY A 89 3.91 1.57 -16.83
N PHE A 90 4.41 0.34 -16.88
CA PHE A 90 3.70 -0.76 -17.54
C PHE A 90 3.05 -1.70 -16.54
N TYR A 91 1.87 -2.20 -16.85
CA TYR A 91 1.49 -3.53 -16.39
C TYR A 91 2.22 -4.55 -17.27
N SER A 92 3.17 -5.28 -16.68
CA SER A 92 4.03 -6.24 -17.39
C SER A 92 3.81 -7.71 -16.98
N ARG A 93 3.04 -7.94 -15.91
CA ARG A 93 2.69 -9.27 -15.41
C ARG A 93 1.37 -9.21 -14.66
N SER A 94 0.60 -10.29 -14.74
CA SER A 94 -0.54 -10.53 -13.85
C SER A 94 -0.03 -10.86 -12.45
N SER A 95 -0.78 -10.49 -11.42
CA SER A 95 -0.47 -10.92 -10.05
C SER A 95 -0.85 -12.39 -9.85
N GLU A 96 -0.14 -13.07 -8.94
CA GLU A 96 -0.44 -14.46 -8.58
C GLU A 96 -1.82 -14.57 -7.92
N PHE A 97 -2.14 -13.62 -7.04
CA PHE A 97 -3.40 -13.53 -6.30
C PHE A 97 -4.14 -12.23 -6.63
N VAL A 98 -5.40 -12.15 -6.23
CA VAL A 98 -6.17 -10.90 -6.21
C VAL A 98 -5.88 -10.21 -4.88
N TYR A 99 -5.57 -8.92 -4.87
CA TYR A 99 -5.15 -8.22 -3.66
C TYR A 99 -6.07 -7.05 -3.32
N THR A 100 -6.39 -6.88 -2.03
CA THR A 100 -6.88 -5.57 -1.58
C THR A 100 -5.76 -4.54 -1.73
N MET A 101 -6.17 -3.28 -1.86
CA MET A 101 -5.23 -2.18 -1.97
C MET A 101 -5.18 -1.44 -0.64
N PRO A 102 -4.00 -1.13 -0.10
CA PRO A 102 -3.92 -0.31 1.11
C PRO A 102 -4.25 1.17 0.86
N GLN A 103 -4.34 1.58 -0.40
CA GLN A 103 -4.47 2.95 -0.87
C GLN A 103 -5.43 3.02 -2.06
N HIS A 104 -6.02 4.19 -2.30
CA HIS A 104 -6.83 4.42 -3.48
C HIS A 104 -5.97 4.46 -4.74
N MET A 105 -6.59 4.17 -5.89
CA MET A 105 -5.94 4.27 -7.18
C MET A 105 -6.90 4.83 -8.23
N VAL A 106 -6.37 5.69 -9.11
CA VAL A 106 -6.96 5.96 -10.42
C VAL A 106 -5.96 5.57 -11.48
N VAL A 107 -6.39 4.78 -12.47
CA VAL A 107 -5.58 4.37 -13.61
C VAL A 107 -6.15 5.00 -14.88
N VAL A 108 -5.27 5.57 -15.70
CA VAL A 108 -5.61 5.92 -17.08
C VAL A 108 -4.82 5.01 -18.00
N VAL A 109 -5.54 4.31 -18.90
CA VAL A 109 -4.92 3.45 -19.90
C VAL A 109 -4.21 4.35 -20.91
N ALA A 110 -2.89 4.22 -20.98
CA ALA A 110 -2.05 5.02 -21.86
C ALA A 110 -1.50 4.15 -23.02
N GLY A 111 -0.98 4.80 -24.06
CA GLY A 111 -0.46 4.08 -25.22
C GLY A 111 -1.56 3.58 -26.16
N GLN A 112 -1.35 2.40 -26.76
CA GLN A 112 -2.20 1.89 -27.85
C GLN A 112 -2.91 0.58 -27.52
N GLN A 113 -2.52 -0.10 -26.43
CA GLN A 113 -3.09 -1.40 -26.05
C GLN A 113 -4.21 -1.21 -25.03
N ALA A 114 -5.28 -2.00 -25.16
CA ALA A 114 -6.34 -2.03 -24.17
C ALA A 114 -5.89 -2.79 -22.91
N LEU A 115 -6.36 -2.36 -21.75
CA LEU A 115 -6.15 -3.04 -20.48
C LEU A 115 -7.34 -3.96 -20.19
N VAL A 116 -7.10 -5.26 -20.01
CA VAL A 116 -8.13 -6.17 -19.51
C VAL A 116 -7.98 -6.29 -18.00
N ALA A 117 -9.05 -6.07 -17.25
CA ALA A 117 -9.04 -6.17 -15.79
C ALA A 117 -10.34 -6.78 -15.25
N ASP A 118 -10.20 -7.58 -14.20
CA ASP A 118 -11.28 -8.17 -13.43
C ASP A 118 -11.56 -7.25 -12.24
N HIS A 119 -12.82 -6.82 -12.12
CA HIS A 119 -13.27 -5.87 -11.10
C HIS A 119 -14.06 -6.61 -10.03
N TYR A 120 -13.68 -6.42 -8.77
CA TYR A 120 -14.31 -7.05 -7.62
C TYR A 120 -14.84 -5.97 -6.68
N THR A 121 -15.92 -6.31 -5.98
CA THR A 121 -16.46 -5.49 -4.90
C THR A 121 -16.35 -6.26 -3.59
N LEU A 122 -15.84 -5.59 -2.57
CA LEU A 122 -15.77 -6.09 -1.21
C LEU A 122 -17.17 -6.17 -0.60
N PRO A 123 -17.40 -7.13 0.31
CA PRO A 123 -18.60 -7.13 1.14
C PRO A 123 -18.75 -5.82 1.92
N GLN A 124 -19.99 -5.33 2.05
CA GLN A 124 -20.27 -4.13 2.84
C GLN A 124 -19.87 -4.33 4.31
N GLY A 125 -19.29 -3.29 4.91
CA GLY A 125 -18.90 -3.28 6.32
C GLY A 125 -17.66 -4.12 6.63
N ILE A 126 -16.91 -4.58 5.63
CA ILE A 126 -15.63 -5.26 5.86
C ILE A 126 -14.65 -4.33 6.60
N ASP A 127 -13.96 -4.89 7.59
CA ASP A 127 -12.78 -4.26 8.18
C ASP A 127 -11.53 -4.91 7.59
N ILE A 128 -10.91 -4.25 6.60
CA ILE A 128 -9.64 -4.70 6.01
C ILE A 128 -8.53 -4.79 7.07
N GLY A 129 -8.65 -4.08 8.20
CA GLY A 129 -7.72 -4.19 9.32
C GLY A 129 -7.78 -5.51 10.09
N THR A 130 -8.87 -6.28 9.96
CA THR A 130 -9.09 -7.53 10.70
C THR A 130 -9.25 -8.70 9.74
N PHE A 131 -8.16 -9.46 9.51
CA PHE A 131 -8.15 -10.60 8.58
C PHE A 131 -9.19 -11.68 8.92
N ASP A 132 -10.08 -11.97 7.98
CA ASP A 132 -11.07 -13.05 8.09
C ASP A 132 -10.82 -14.14 7.02
N PRO A 133 -10.27 -15.32 7.39
CA PRO A 133 -10.02 -16.41 6.46
C PRO A 133 -11.30 -17.09 5.92
N ALA A 134 -12.47 -16.83 6.53
CA ALA A 134 -13.75 -17.32 6.05
C ALA A 134 -14.30 -16.47 4.88
N LEU A 135 -13.78 -15.26 4.68
CA LEU A 135 -14.26 -14.36 3.64
C LEU A 135 -14.00 -14.92 2.23
N ARG A 136 -14.98 -14.72 1.35
CA ARG A 136 -14.93 -15.08 -0.07
C ARG A 136 -15.31 -13.88 -0.92
N LEU A 137 -14.50 -13.54 -1.92
CA LEU A 137 -14.88 -12.55 -2.93
C LEU A 137 -16.01 -13.10 -3.79
N GLN A 138 -16.91 -12.21 -4.20
CA GLN A 138 -17.87 -12.50 -5.25
C GLN A 138 -17.15 -12.59 -6.61
N PRO A 139 -17.74 -13.30 -7.60
CA PRO A 139 -17.17 -13.36 -8.95
C PRO A 139 -16.90 -11.97 -9.52
N ALA A 140 -15.75 -11.83 -10.18
CA ALA A 140 -15.36 -10.57 -10.79
C ALA A 140 -16.21 -10.24 -12.01
N VAL A 141 -16.26 -8.94 -12.34
CA VAL A 141 -16.73 -8.47 -13.64
C VAL A 141 -15.52 -8.14 -14.51
N ARG A 142 -15.29 -8.94 -15.55
CA ARG A 142 -14.24 -8.68 -16.54
C ARG A 142 -14.60 -7.46 -17.39
N ARG A 143 -13.65 -6.55 -17.55
CA ARG A 143 -13.78 -5.35 -18.39
C ARG A 143 -12.56 -5.17 -19.27
N VAL A 144 -12.78 -4.62 -20.45
CA VAL A 144 -11.75 -4.18 -21.39
C VAL A 144 -11.78 -2.67 -21.43
N HIS A 145 -10.64 -2.04 -21.13
CA HIS A 145 -10.48 -0.59 -21.05
C HIS A 145 -9.61 -0.12 -22.21
N ALA A 146 -10.17 0.69 -23.10
CA ALA A 146 -9.49 1.25 -24.26
C ALA A 146 -8.48 2.36 -23.85
N PRO A 147 -7.51 2.71 -24.71
CA PRO A 147 -6.67 3.87 -24.49
C PRO A 147 -7.47 5.14 -24.19
N GLY A 148 -7.12 5.82 -23.10
CA GLY A 148 -7.80 7.00 -22.58
C GLY A 148 -8.95 6.71 -21.60
N ASP A 149 -9.30 5.44 -21.39
CA ASP A 149 -10.25 5.06 -20.36
C ASP A 149 -9.68 5.25 -18.96
N LEU A 150 -10.57 5.60 -18.04
CA LEU A 150 -10.27 5.85 -16.64
C LEU A 150 -10.88 4.76 -15.77
N ILE A 151 -10.06 4.26 -14.85
CA ILE A 151 -10.42 3.20 -13.91
C ILE A 151 -10.23 3.74 -12.51
N THR A 152 -11.30 3.86 -11.74
CA THR A 152 -11.25 4.25 -10.32
C THR A 152 -11.31 3.03 -9.43
N ILE A 153 -10.45 2.97 -8.42
CA ILE A 153 -10.42 1.93 -7.40
C ILE A 153 -10.49 2.62 -6.04
N ASP A 154 -11.67 2.60 -5.43
CA ASP A 154 -11.85 2.94 -4.03
C ASP A 154 -11.50 1.74 -3.17
N SER A 155 -10.27 1.71 -2.65
CA SER A 155 -9.76 0.61 -1.82
C SER A 155 -10.63 0.21 -0.62
N ARG A 156 -11.58 1.05 -0.20
CA ARG A 156 -12.56 0.72 0.85
C ARG A 156 -13.60 -0.30 0.36
N HIS A 157 -13.81 -0.40 -0.94
CA HIS A 157 -14.92 -1.12 -1.55
C HIS A 157 -14.51 -1.97 -2.75
N ASP A 158 -13.45 -1.61 -3.47
CA ASP A 158 -13.12 -2.15 -4.77
C ASP A 158 -11.73 -2.82 -4.78
N LEU A 159 -11.63 -3.88 -5.58
CA LEU A 159 -10.35 -4.45 -6.01
C LEU A 159 -10.35 -4.52 -7.52
N PHE A 160 -9.16 -4.51 -8.08
CA PHE A 160 -8.98 -4.83 -9.48
C PHE A 160 -7.77 -5.75 -9.64
N ASP A 161 -7.82 -6.56 -10.68
CA ASP A 161 -6.77 -7.50 -11.02
C ASP A 161 -6.58 -7.46 -12.53
N VAL A 162 -5.33 -7.25 -12.96
CA VAL A 162 -5.01 -7.00 -14.37
C VAL A 162 -4.57 -8.29 -15.03
N MET A 163 -5.16 -8.59 -16.18
CA MET A 163 -4.75 -9.70 -17.03
C MET A 163 -3.81 -9.16 -18.10
N VAL A 164 -2.54 -9.50 -17.97
CA VAL A 164 -1.48 -8.99 -18.83
C VAL A 164 -1.08 -10.06 -19.85
N ASP A 165 -1.70 -10.00 -21.03
CA ASP A 165 -1.25 -10.76 -22.21
C ASP A 165 -0.14 -10.02 -22.99
N ALA A 166 -0.12 -8.68 -22.88
CA ALA A 166 0.89 -7.80 -23.45
C ALA A 166 1.11 -6.57 -22.54
N LYS A 167 2.28 -5.92 -22.64
CA LYS A 167 2.62 -4.77 -21.79
C LYS A 167 1.73 -3.58 -22.09
N VAL A 168 0.88 -3.19 -21.14
CA VAL A 168 0.01 -2.02 -21.26
C VAL A 168 0.62 -0.84 -20.50
N LEU A 169 0.87 0.27 -21.20
CA LEU A 169 1.31 1.50 -20.59
C LEU A 169 0.14 2.12 -19.83
N VAL A 170 0.38 2.56 -18.60
CA VAL A 170 -0.64 3.21 -17.79
C VAL A 170 -0.06 4.37 -17.01
N VAL A 171 -0.92 5.33 -16.71
CA VAL A 171 -0.66 6.37 -15.71
C VAL A 171 -1.48 6.04 -14.49
N LYS A 172 -0.81 5.98 -13.33
CA LYS A 172 -1.42 5.61 -12.06
C LYS A 172 -1.27 6.78 -11.09
N PHE A 173 -2.39 7.22 -10.56
CA PHE A 173 -2.47 8.16 -9.46
C PHE A 173 -2.86 7.38 -8.20
N PHE A 174 -2.11 7.56 -7.13
CA PHE A 174 -2.26 6.83 -5.87
C PHE A 174 -2.45 7.78 -4.71
N SER A 175 -3.28 7.41 -3.73
CA SER A 175 -3.22 8.04 -2.41
C SER A 175 -2.08 7.42 -1.59
N THR A 176 -1.83 7.96 -0.39
CA THR A 176 -1.09 7.22 0.64
C THR A 176 -1.87 6.00 1.12
N ALA A 177 -1.19 5.05 1.78
CA ALA A 177 -1.83 3.95 2.46
C ALA A 177 -2.71 4.44 3.64
N HIS A 178 -3.88 3.85 3.77
CA HIS A 178 -4.82 4.08 4.88
C HIS A 178 -5.45 2.78 5.42
N HIS A 179 -5.26 1.64 4.75
CA HIS A 179 -5.50 0.34 5.37
C HIS A 179 -4.20 -0.26 5.90
N PRO A 180 -4.21 -0.87 7.09
CA PRO A 180 -3.00 -1.42 7.72
C PRO A 180 -2.55 -2.74 7.10
N LEU A 181 -3.43 -3.41 6.36
CA LEU A 181 -3.21 -4.73 5.77
C LEU A 181 -3.55 -4.72 4.28
N GLN A 182 -2.83 -5.56 3.55
CA GLN A 182 -3.17 -6.01 2.20
C GLN A 182 -3.48 -7.51 2.28
N TRP A 183 -4.67 -7.89 1.82
CA TRP A 183 -5.13 -9.27 1.81
C TRP A 183 -4.90 -9.86 0.42
N ALA A 184 -4.57 -11.14 0.37
CA ALA A 184 -4.49 -11.92 -0.86
C ALA A 184 -5.66 -12.89 -0.93
N PHE A 185 -6.25 -13.00 -2.11
CA PHE A 185 -7.37 -13.89 -2.41
C PHE A 185 -7.01 -14.84 -3.56
N HIS A 186 -7.45 -16.09 -3.44
CA HIS A 186 -7.38 -17.03 -4.53
C HIS A 186 -8.32 -16.59 -5.67
N ARG A 187 -7.79 -16.46 -6.88
CA ARG A 187 -8.51 -15.94 -8.05
C ARG A 187 -9.79 -16.74 -8.37
N ASP A 188 -9.69 -18.07 -8.38
CA ASP A 188 -10.82 -18.91 -8.83
C ASP A 188 -11.91 -19.14 -7.77
N THR A 189 -11.54 -19.13 -6.49
CA THR A 189 -12.45 -19.48 -5.39
C THR A 189 -12.88 -18.26 -4.57
N GLY A 190 -12.23 -17.11 -4.79
CA GLY A 190 -12.40 -15.90 -4.00
C GLY A 190 -11.90 -16.03 -2.56
N GLN A 191 -11.27 -17.14 -2.18
CA GLN A 191 -10.85 -17.40 -0.79
C GLN A 191 -9.79 -16.43 -0.29
N ALA A 192 -10.04 -15.79 0.85
CA ALA A 192 -9.01 -15.09 1.60
C ALA A 192 -7.92 -16.09 2.04
N LEU A 193 -6.68 -15.81 1.63
CA LEU A 193 -5.54 -16.70 1.86
C LEU A 193 -4.65 -16.20 2.99
N GLN A 194 -4.33 -14.90 2.95
CA GLN A 194 -3.41 -14.27 3.90
C GLN A 194 -3.59 -12.76 3.92
N ALA A 195 -3.05 -12.14 4.96
CA ALA A 195 -2.85 -10.70 5.03
C ALA A 195 -1.38 -10.39 5.34
N ILE A 196 -0.87 -9.34 4.70
CA ILE A 196 0.46 -8.78 4.92
C ILE A 196 0.31 -7.33 5.37
N ALA A 197 1.30 -6.82 6.12
CA ALA A 197 1.30 -5.41 6.49
C ALA A 197 1.40 -4.53 5.24
N ALA A 198 0.64 -3.44 5.22
CA ALA A 198 0.66 -2.48 4.13
C ALA A 198 1.98 -1.68 4.09
N ASP A 199 2.54 -1.36 5.25
CA ASP A 199 3.82 -0.66 5.37
C ASP A 199 4.96 -1.68 5.53
N PRO A 200 6.00 -1.64 4.69
CA PRO A 200 7.21 -2.45 4.86
C PRO A 200 7.86 -2.28 6.23
N ILE A 201 7.85 -1.07 6.81
CA ILE A 201 8.43 -0.79 8.13
C ILE A 201 7.73 -1.64 9.19
N ASP A 202 6.41 -1.78 9.13
CA ASP A 202 5.67 -2.59 10.09
C ASP A 202 6.05 -4.08 9.98
N SER A 203 6.31 -4.57 8.76
CA SER A 203 6.81 -5.93 8.54
C SER A 203 8.22 -6.13 9.11
N GLU A 204 9.10 -5.13 8.93
CA GLU A 204 10.44 -5.12 9.48
C GLU A 204 10.43 -5.13 11.02
N LEU A 205 9.59 -4.31 11.64
CA LEU A 205 9.42 -4.27 13.10
C LEU A 205 8.97 -5.64 13.66
N VAL A 206 8.03 -6.31 13.00
CA VAL A 206 7.62 -7.68 13.37
C VAL A 206 8.78 -8.66 13.25
N SER A 207 9.50 -8.64 12.11
CA SER A 207 10.61 -9.55 11.84
C SER A 207 11.75 -9.37 12.83
N MET A 208 12.13 -8.11 13.11
CA MET A 208 13.14 -7.76 14.10
C MET A 208 12.72 -8.19 15.50
N SER A 209 11.48 -7.95 15.90
CA SER A 209 10.96 -8.35 17.21
C SER A 209 11.07 -9.87 17.40
N ARG A 210 10.62 -10.65 16.41
CA ARG A 210 10.72 -12.12 16.43
C ARG A 210 12.18 -12.59 16.50
N THR A 211 13.05 -11.98 15.70
CA THR A 211 14.49 -12.31 15.69
C THR A 211 15.15 -12.06 17.05
N LEU A 212 14.90 -10.90 17.64
CA LEU A 212 15.43 -10.54 18.97
C LEU A 212 14.90 -11.48 20.06
N GLY A 213 13.63 -11.87 19.98
CA GLY A 213 13.04 -12.89 20.84
C GLY A 213 13.75 -14.24 20.72
N ALA A 214 13.94 -14.73 19.49
CA ALA A 214 14.63 -15.99 19.22
C ALA A 214 16.10 -15.99 19.66
N MET A 215 16.77 -14.84 19.56
CA MET A 215 18.13 -14.63 20.05
C MET A 215 18.22 -14.48 21.57
N MET A 216 17.08 -14.44 22.29
CA MET A 216 17.01 -14.18 23.73
C MET A 216 17.70 -12.85 24.13
N ASN A 217 17.64 -11.83 23.26
CA ASN A 217 18.38 -10.59 23.44
C ASN A 217 17.72 -9.69 24.51
N ARG A 218 18.16 -9.81 25.76
CA ARG A 218 17.70 -8.98 26.88
C ARG A 218 17.95 -7.48 26.72
N ALA A 219 18.96 -7.06 25.96
CA ALA A 219 19.21 -5.64 25.74
C ALA A 219 18.09 -4.97 24.91
N ALA A 220 17.28 -5.75 24.19
CA ALA A 220 16.17 -5.25 23.39
C ALA A 220 14.90 -4.92 24.22
N VAL A 221 14.86 -5.23 25.52
CA VAL A 221 13.67 -5.04 26.36
C VAL A 221 13.08 -3.62 26.29
N PRO A 222 13.86 -2.52 26.32
CA PRO A 222 13.30 -1.17 26.20
C PRO A 222 12.59 -0.93 24.86
N ALA A 223 13.21 -1.34 23.75
CA ALA A 223 12.65 -1.18 22.41
C ALA A 223 11.40 -2.04 22.22
N LEU A 224 11.42 -3.31 22.64
CA LEU A 224 10.27 -4.21 22.59
C LEU A 224 9.11 -3.71 23.48
N SER A 225 9.42 -3.12 24.63
CA SER A 225 8.41 -2.51 25.51
C SER A 225 7.72 -1.33 24.86
N GLN A 226 8.45 -0.50 24.10
CA GLN A 226 7.86 0.60 23.34
C GLN A 226 6.95 0.07 22.21
N LEU A 227 7.36 -1.00 21.51
CA LEU A 227 6.56 -1.60 20.44
C LEU A 227 5.27 -2.27 20.93
N CYS A 228 5.17 -2.62 22.22
CA CYS A 228 3.91 -3.11 22.81
C CYS A 228 2.77 -2.07 22.75
N ASP A 229 3.10 -0.80 22.53
CA ASP A 229 2.15 0.31 22.46
C ASP A 229 2.05 0.88 21.02
N HIS A 230 2.58 0.14 20.03
CA HIS A 230 2.55 0.51 18.61
C HIS A 230 1.11 0.60 18.05
N HIS A 231 0.87 1.46 17.07
CA HIS A 231 -0.47 1.64 16.49
C HIS A 231 -0.97 0.39 15.75
N GLN A 232 -0.08 -0.35 15.09
CA GLN A 232 -0.41 -1.64 14.47
C GLN A 232 -0.46 -2.80 15.45
N TYR A 233 -1.58 -3.52 15.47
CA TYR A 233 -1.82 -4.61 16.42
C TYR A 233 -0.85 -5.78 16.26
N PHE A 234 -0.46 -6.11 15.03
CA PHE A 234 0.43 -7.24 14.76
C PHE A 234 1.87 -6.93 15.17
N VAL A 235 2.28 -5.66 15.16
CA VAL A 235 3.55 -5.19 15.76
C VAL A 235 3.49 -5.30 17.28
N ARG A 236 2.42 -4.81 17.92
CA ARG A 236 2.21 -4.95 19.38
C ARG A 236 2.32 -6.40 19.82
N TRP A 237 1.60 -7.28 19.13
CA TRP A 237 1.57 -8.70 19.46
C TRP A 237 2.92 -9.38 19.27
N ALA A 238 3.64 -9.09 18.19
CA ALA A 238 4.99 -9.62 17.97
C ALA A 238 5.97 -9.17 19.06
N ALA A 239 5.88 -7.91 19.50
CA ALA A 239 6.71 -7.38 20.59
C ALA A 239 6.40 -8.07 21.93
N MET A 240 5.12 -8.29 22.25
CA MET A 240 4.71 -9.02 23.46
C MET A 240 5.21 -10.47 23.44
N GLN A 241 5.11 -11.16 22.30
CA GLN A 241 5.66 -12.50 22.14
C GLN A 241 7.18 -12.51 22.39
N ALA A 242 7.91 -11.55 21.81
CA ALA A 242 9.35 -11.43 22.01
C ALA A 242 9.71 -11.13 23.48
N LEU A 243 8.97 -10.25 24.17
CA LEU A 243 9.13 -10.01 25.61
C LEU A 243 8.94 -11.28 26.43
N GLY A 244 7.99 -12.14 26.04
CA GLY A 244 7.78 -13.43 26.69
C GLY A 244 9.00 -14.36 26.67
N TYR A 245 9.90 -14.20 25.69
CA TYR A 245 11.16 -14.92 25.63
C TYR A 245 12.28 -14.19 26.40
N VAL A 246 12.46 -12.89 26.17
CA VAL A 246 13.64 -12.16 26.69
C VAL A 246 13.48 -11.69 28.14
N ALA A 247 12.26 -11.35 28.55
CA ALA A 247 11.92 -10.87 29.89
C ALA A 247 10.51 -11.38 30.30
N PRO A 248 10.35 -12.69 30.54
CA PRO A 248 9.06 -13.30 30.90
C PRO A 248 8.36 -12.61 32.07
N GLU A 249 9.13 -12.03 33.00
CA GLU A 249 8.63 -11.27 34.14
C GLU A 249 7.77 -10.06 33.76
N LEU A 250 7.98 -9.49 32.57
CA LEU A 250 7.22 -8.35 32.04
C LEU A 250 5.97 -8.76 31.25
N LEU A 251 5.85 -10.04 30.89
CA LEU A 251 4.80 -10.51 29.98
C LEU A 251 3.42 -10.43 30.60
N VAL A 252 3.24 -10.88 31.85
CA VAL A 252 1.91 -10.93 32.49
C VAL A 252 1.27 -9.53 32.61
N PRO A 253 1.96 -8.47 33.08
CA PRO A 253 1.43 -7.12 33.05
C PRO A 253 1.01 -6.66 31.64
N ARG A 254 1.82 -6.95 30.62
CA ARG A 254 1.51 -6.56 29.23
C ARG A 254 0.32 -7.32 28.67
N LEU A 255 0.18 -8.62 28.96
CA LEU A 255 -0.98 -9.40 28.55
C LEU A 255 -2.29 -8.95 29.23
N LYS A 256 -2.23 -8.47 30.48
CA LYS A 256 -3.40 -7.88 31.15
C LYS A 256 -3.89 -6.62 30.45
N VAL A 257 -2.98 -5.77 29.95
CA VAL A 257 -3.35 -4.61 29.12
C VAL A 257 -3.90 -5.09 27.77
N ALA A 258 -3.25 -6.07 27.14
CA ALA A 258 -3.65 -6.60 25.84
C ALA A 258 -5.01 -7.32 25.84
N ALA A 259 -5.50 -7.78 27.00
CA ALA A 259 -6.84 -8.33 27.14
C ALA A 259 -7.94 -7.31 26.80
N GLU A 260 -7.64 -6.01 26.93
CA GLU A 260 -8.53 -4.88 26.61
C GLU A 260 -8.12 -4.16 25.31
N ASP A 261 -7.22 -4.77 24.51
CA ASP A 261 -6.72 -4.17 23.26
C ASP A 261 -7.86 -3.87 22.27
N PRO A 262 -7.84 -2.77 21.50
CA PRO A 262 -8.90 -2.48 20.52
C PRO A 262 -9.04 -3.57 19.43
N HIS A 263 -7.98 -4.29 19.10
CA HIS A 263 -7.98 -5.31 18.07
C HIS A 263 -8.47 -6.68 18.61
N PRO A 264 -9.51 -7.28 18.01
CA PRO A 264 -10.15 -8.48 18.55
C PRO A 264 -9.22 -9.70 18.67
N HIS A 265 -8.31 -9.89 17.70
CA HIS A 265 -7.35 -11.00 17.75
C HIS A 265 -6.33 -10.84 18.87
N VAL A 266 -5.95 -9.62 19.23
CA VAL A 266 -5.00 -9.38 20.32
C VAL A 266 -5.67 -9.69 21.65
N ARG A 267 -6.90 -9.21 21.89
CA ARG A 267 -7.67 -9.55 23.09
C ARG A 267 -7.82 -11.06 23.27
N ALA A 268 -8.28 -11.74 22.23
CA ALA A 268 -8.49 -13.19 22.26
C ALA A 268 -7.18 -13.95 22.55
N ALA A 269 -6.08 -13.54 21.91
CA ALA A 269 -4.78 -14.16 22.12
C ALA A 269 -4.22 -13.87 23.52
N ALA A 270 -4.43 -12.66 24.06
CA ALA A 270 -4.01 -12.27 25.40
C ALA A 270 -4.75 -13.07 26.48
N HIS A 271 -6.07 -13.20 26.41
CA HIS A 271 -6.84 -14.05 27.33
C HIS A 271 -6.39 -15.52 27.27
N LYS A 272 -6.16 -16.05 26.07
CA LYS A 272 -5.65 -17.42 25.86
C LYS A 272 -4.24 -17.61 26.43
N ALA A 273 -3.37 -16.60 26.35
CA ALA A 273 -2.04 -16.66 26.93
C ALA A 273 -2.11 -16.58 28.47
N LEU A 274 -2.93 -15.67 29.01
CA LEU A 274 -3.13 -15.53 30.45
C LEU A 274 -3.68 -16.81 31.08
N SER A 275 -4.66 -17.49 30.47
CA SER A 275 -5.22 -18.73 31.02
C SER A 275 -4.22 -19.90 31.04
N ARG A 276 -3.20 -19.87 30.18
CA ARG A 276 -2.12 -20.85 30.17
C ARG A 276 -1.04 -20.56 31.21
N ILE A 277 -0.73 -19.28 31.44
CA ILE A 277 0.29 -18.83 32.39
C ILE A 277 -0.26 -18.85 33.83
N LEU A 278 -1.51 -18.44 34.00
CA LEU A 278 -2.24 -18.39 35.26
C LEU A 278 -3.43 -19.37 35.16
N PRO A 279 -3.19 -20.69 35.14
CA PRO A 279 -4.28 -21.65 35.16
C PRO A 279 -5.14 -21.39 36.40
N GLN A 280 -6.44 -21.18 36.19
CA GLN A 280 -7.40 -21.09 37.30
C GLN A 280 -7.40 -22.46 37.98
N GLY A 281 -6.98 -22.49 39.25
CA GLY A 281 -7.03 -23.68 40.10
C GLY A 281 -8.46 -24.05 40.45
#